data_AF-A0A960TRS4-F1
#
_entry.id   AF-A0A960TRS4-F1
#
_cell.length_a   1.000
_cell.length_b   1.000
_cell.length_c   1.000
_cell.angle_alpha   90.00
_cell.angle_beta   90.00
_cell.angle_gamma   90.00
#
_symmetry.space_group_name_H-M   'P 1'
#
loop_
_entity.id
_entity.type
_entity.pdbx_description
1 polymer ?
#
loop_
_entity_poly.entity_id
_entity_poly.type
_entity_poly.pdbx_seq_one_letter_code
_entity_poly.pdbx_strand_id
1 'polypeptide(L)'
;MSTPVLVIRLLFILISALIGSCYTTTVWPGGFTPLHLGVGILGGALFAGLIIALERGVKQFSLRAFNLSALGILFGYLMGSVVVLTVVSIFDFAGQGISLQAITIVKGTIYLVAVYFGMVLTAQASDQLHLSIP
;
A
#
# COMPACT_ATOMS: atom_id res chain seq x y z
N MET A 1 -0.97 28.78 -4.30
CA MET A 1 -0.17 27.60 -3.90
C MET A 1 1.16 28.10 -3.37
N SER A 2 1.69 27.54 -2.28
CA SER A 2 3.03 27.89 -1.81
C SER A 2 4.06 27.48 -2.88
N THR A 3 4.91 28.44 -3.28
CA THR A 3 6.02 28.24 -4.21
C THR A 3 6.88 26.99 -3.93
N PRO A 4 7.20 26.60 -2.68
CA PRO A 4 7.98 25.38 -2.42
C PRO A 4 7.27 24.08 -2.83
N VAL A 5 5.95 23.98 -2.66
CA VAL A 5 5.21 22.74 -2.99
C VAL A 5 5.15 22.51 -4.50
N LEU A 6 5.13 23.60 -5.28
CA LEU A 6 5.18 23.52 -6.74
C LEU A 6 6.53 22.98 -7.22
N VAL A 7 7.64 23.46 -6.65
CA VAL A 7 8.99 23.01 -6.99
C VAL A 7 9.16 21.52 -6.68
N ILE A 8 8.71 21.06 -5.51
CA ILE A 8 8.78 19.64 -5.13
C ILE A 8 8.02 18.75 -6.12
N ARG A 9 6.83 19.17 -6.55
CA ARG A 9 6.02 18.40 -7.51
C ARG A 9 6.65 18.32 -8.89
N LEU A 10 7.22 19.42 -9.39
CA LEU A 10 7.94 19.42 -10.67
C LEU A 10 9.16 18.51 -10.62
N LEU A 11 9.93 18.60 -9.53
CA LEU A 11 11.09 17.74 -9.32
C LEU A 11 10.69 16.27 -9.25
N PHE A 12 9.60 15.94 -8.55
CA PHE A 12 9.08 14.58 -8.48
C PHE A 12 8.62 14.02 -9.83
N ILE A 13 7.95 14.83 -10.65
CA ILE A 13 7.57 14.44 -12.02
C ILE A 13 8.82 14.15 -12.85
N LEU A 14 9.84 15.01 -12.78
CA LEU A 14 11.09 14.84 -13.51
C LEU A 14 11.83 13.56 -13.10
N ILE A 15 11.95 13.30 -11.80
CA ILE A 15 12.55 12.06 -11.29
C ILE A 15 11.76 10.84 -11.75
N SER A 16 10.43 10.87 -11.64
CA SER A 16 9.58 9.74 -12.03
C SER A 16 9.69 9.44 -13.53
N ALA A 17 9.73 10.48 -14.38
CA ALA A 17 9.97 10.32 -15.81
C ALA A 17 11.37 9.74 -16.11
N LEU A 18 12.39 10.19 -15.40
CA LEU A 18 13.75 9.69 -15.55
C LEU A 18 13.84 8.20 -15.14
N ILE A 19 13.30 7.83 -13.97
CA ILE A 19 13.24 6.44 -13.51
C ILE A 19 12.45 5.57 -14.50
N GLY A 20 11.29 6.04 -14.97
CA GLY A 20 10.48 5.34 -15.96
C GLY A 20 11.25 5.09 -17.25
N SER A 21 11.97 6.09 -17.76
CA SER A 21 12.82 5.97 -18.95
C SER A 21 14.00 5.02 -18.76
N CYS A 22 14.65 5.04 -17.60
CA CYS A 22 15.72 4.08 -17.27
C CYS A 22 15.18 2.65 -17.20
N TYR A 23 14.01 2.45 -16.60
CA TYR A 23 13.39 1.14 -16.48
C TYR A 23 13.04 0.55 -17.86
N THR A 24 12.36 1.31 -18.71
CA THR A 24 11.95 0.83 -20.04
C THR A 24 13.12 0.63 -21.00
N THR A 25 14.22 1.35 -20.83
CA THR A 25 15.40 1.18 -21.70
C THR A 25 16.31 0.03 -21.26
N THR A 26 16.26 -0.39 -20.00
CA THR A 26 17.14 -1.46 -19.46
C THR A 26 16.45 -2.80 -19.29
N VAL A 27 15.17 -2.82 -18.92
CA VAL A 27 14.45 -4.05 -18.56
C VAL A 27 13.64 -4.62 -19.73
N TRP A 28 13.15 -3.78 -20.64
CA TRP A 28 12.34 -4.26 -21.76
C TRP A 28 13.18 -4.86 -22.89
N PRO A 29 12.69 -5.96 -23.51
CA PRO A 29 13.32 -6.55 -24.68
C PRO A 29 13.24 -5.58 -25.85
N GLY A 30 14.37 -5.25 -26.47
CA GLY A 30 14.47 -4.29 -27.58
C GLY A 30 15.45 -3.13 -27.34
N GLY A 31 16.00 -3.01 -26.12
CA GLY A 31 17.09 -2.07 -25.82
C GLY A 31 16.70 -0.59 -25.96
N PHE A 32 17.68 0.25 -26.33
CA PHE A 32 17.48 1.69 -26.46
C PHE A 32 16.76 2.04 -27.76
N THR A 33 15.43 2.12 -27.71
CA THR A 33 14.59 2.63 -28.80
C THR A 33 13.89 3.92 -28.39
N PRO A 34 13.64 4.86 -29.33
CA PRO A 34 12.89 6.08 -29.06
C PRO A 34 11.49 5.81 -28.50
N LEU A 35 10.87 4.70 -28.91
CA LEU A 35 9.56 4.27 -28.44
C LEU A 35 9.60 3.90 -26.95
N HIS A 36 10.59 3.12 -26.51
CA HIS A 36 10.73 2.74 -25.11
C HIS A 36 11.00 3.95 -24.21
N LEU A 37 11.78 4.92 -24.71
CA LEU A 37 12.02 6.17 -24.01
C LEU A 37 10.73 6.98 -23.85
N GLY A 38 9.92 7.09 -24.91
CA GLY A 38 8.61 7.75 -24.86
C GLY A 38 7.64 7.07 -23.87
N VAL A 39 7.56 5.74 -23.89
CA VAL A 39 6.73 4.96 -22.97
C VAL A 39 7.18 5.14 -21.52
N GLY A 40 8.50 5.15 -21.27
CA GLY A 40 9.05 5.35 -19.93
C GLY A 40 8.76 6.74 -19.37
N ILE A 41 8.90 7.79 -20.19
CA ILE A 41 8.57 9.16 -19.81
C ILE A 41 7.07 9.31 -19.53
N LEU A 42 6.21 8.80 -20.42
CA LEU A 42 4.75 8.85 -20.24
C LEU A 42 4.30 8.05 -19.02
N GLY A 43 4.84 6.84 -18.83
CA GLY A 43 4.54 6.00 -17.67
C GLY A 43 4.97 6.66 -16.36
N GLY A 44 6.18 7.22 -16.32
CA GLY A 44 6.68 7.96 -15.16
C GLY A 44 5.86 9.22 -14.85
N ALA A 45 5.46 9.97 -15.88
CA ALA A 45 4.61 11.15 -15.73
C ALA A 45 3.19 10.79 -15.25
N LEU A 46 2.58 9.72 -15.80
CA LEU A 46 1.28 9.21 -15.36
C LEU A 46 1.32 8.75 -13.90
N PHE A 47 2.36 7.99 -13.53
CA PHE A 47 2.58 7.56 -12.16
C PHE A 47 2.72 8.76 -11.22
N ALA A 48 3.54 9.75 -11.59
CA ALA A 48 3.69 10.97 -10.81
C ALA A 48 2.37 11.72 -10.65
N GLY A 49 1.58 11.82 -11.73
CA GLY A 49 0.24 12.40 -11.71
C GLY A 49 -0.70 11.68 -10.75
N LEU A 50 -0.68 10.35 -10.73
CA LEU A 50 -1.48 9.52 -9.82
C LEU A 50 -1.09 9.77 -8.36
N ILE A 51 0.20 9.80 -8.04
CA ILE A 51 0.70 10.09 -6.69
C ILE A 51 0.32 11.51 -6.26
N ILE A 52 0.42 12.51 -7.14
CA ILE A 52 -0.01 13.89 -6.86
C ILE A 52 -1.53 13.96 -6.66
N ALA A 53 -2.31 13.16 -7.38
CA ALA A 53 -3.75 13.05 -7.17
C ALA A 53 -4.08 12.43 -5.80
N LEU A 54 -3.36 11.37 -5.40
CA LEU A 54 -3.47 10.79 -4.06
C LEU A 54 -3.09 11.81 -2.97
N GLU A 55 -1.99 12.56 -3.16
CA GLU A 55 -1.58 13.64 -2.24
C GLU A 55 -2.72 14.65 -2.03
N ARG A 56 -3.45 15.01 -3.09
CA ARG A 56 -4.62 15.91 -2.99
C ARG A 56 -5.77 15.28 -2.21
N GLY A 57 -6.03 13.98 -2.38
CA GLY A 57 -7.01 13.24 -1.58
C GLY A 57 -6.64 13.14 -0.09
N VAL A 58 -5.34 13.06 0.20
CA VAL A 58 -4.79 12.94 1.57
C VAL A 58 -4.68 14.30 2.29
N LYS A 59 -4.99 15.44 1.66
CA LYS A 59 -4.88 16.78 2.30
C LYS A 59 -5.72 16.97 3.56
N GLN A 60 -6.73 16.13 3.80
CA GLN A 60 -7.55 16.15 5.02
C GLN A 60 -7.12 15.10 6.06
N PHE A 61 -6.08 14.31 5.78
CA PHE A 61 -5.58 13.30 6.71
C PHE A 61 -4.79 13.98 7.82
N SER A 62 -5.35 13.97 9.03
CA SER A 62 -4.64 14.42 10.23
C SER A 62 -3.53 13.44 10.61
N LEU A 63 -2.48 13.92 11.27
CA LEU A 63 -1.46 13.07 11.90
C LEU A 63 -2.09 12.01 12.83
N ARG A 64 -3.21 12.38 13.50
CA ARG A 64 -4.01 11.45 14.30
C ARG A 64 -4.59 10.32 13.45
N ALA A 65 -5.24 10.64 12.32
CA ALA A 65 -5.81 9.64 11.42
C ALA A 65 -4.73 8.72 10.83
N PHE A 66 -3.56 9.27 10.48
CA PHE A 66 -2.42 8.47 10.03
C PHE A 66 -1.95 7.50 11.11
N ASN A 67 -1.72 7.98 12.33
CA ASN A 67 -1.27 7.15 13.45
C ASN A 67 -2.28 6.05 13.80
N LEU A 68 -3.59 6.38 13.79
CA LEU A 68 -4.66 5.40 14.01
C LEU A 68 -4.70 4.33 12.91
N SER A 69 -4.56 4.74 11.65
CA SER A 69 -4.51 3.79 10.54
C SER A 69 -3.29 2.86 10.62
N ALA A 70 -2.11 3.39 10.99
CA ALA A 70 -0.90 2.60 11.16
C ALA A 70 -1.02 1.59 12.31
N LEU A 71 -1.57 2.02 13.47
CA LEU A 71 -1.88 1.12 14.59
C LEU A 71 -2.90 0.05 14.18
N GLY A 72 -3.95 0.43 13.45
CA GLY A 72 -4.96 -0.51 12.98
C GLY A 72 -4.41 -1.54 11.98
N ILE A 73 -3.52 -1.13 11.07
CA ILE A 73 -2.80 -2.04 10.18
C ILE A 73 -1.92 -2.99 10.99
N LEU A 74 -1.19 -2.49 12.00
CA LEU A 74 -0.32 -3.30 12.86
C LEU A 74 -1.13 -4.35 13.62
N PHE A 75 -2.21 -3.95 14.30
CA PHE A 75 -3.06 -4.87 15.05
C PHE A 75 -3.78 -5.85 14.13
N GLY A 76 -4.27 -5.39 12.98
CA GLY A 76 -4.89 -6.26 11.98
C GLY A 76 -3.91 -7.29 11.41
N TYR A 77 -2.65 -6.91 11.17
CA TYR A 77 -1.59 -7.83 10.77
C TYR A 77 -1.30 -8.89 11.84
N LEU A 78 -1.17 -8.50 13.10
CA LEU A 78 -0.96 -9.42 14.21
C LEU A 78 -2.13 -10.40 14.35
N MET A 79 -3.37 -9.89 14.28
CA MET A 79 -4.58 -10.72 14.30
C MET A 79 -4.61 -11.70 13.13
N GLY A 80 -4.36 -11.22 11.92
CA GLY A 80 -4.29 -12.05 10.72
C GLY A 80 -3.23 -13.14 10.82
N SER A 81 -2.06 -12.83 11.38
CA SER A 81 -0.98 -13.79 11.61
C SER A 81 -1.41 -14.93 12.52
N VAL A 82 -2.12 -14.62 13.62
CA VAL A 82 -2.65 -15.62 14.54
C VAL A 82 -3.67 -16.52 13.83
N VAL A 83 -4.64 -15.92 13.13
CA VAL A 83 -5.68 -16.68 12.41
C VAL A 83 -5.06 -17.58 11.34
N VAL A 84 -4.13 -17.06 10.54
CA VAL A 84 -3.42 -17.85 9.52
C VAL A 84 -2.68 -19.02 10.17
N LEU A 85 -1.96 -18.80 11.27
CA LEU A 85 -1.23 -19.85 11.97
C LEU A 85 -2.18 -20.95 12.48
N THR A 86 -3.34 -20.57 13.00
CA THR A 86 -4.36 -21.53 13.46
C THR A 86 -4.91 -22.35 12.30
N VAL A 87 -5.28 -21.69 11.19
CA VAL A 87 -5.84 -22.36 10.02
C VAL A 87 -4.84 -23.34 9.40
N VAL A 88 -3.58 -22.93 9.23
CA VAL A 88 -2.53 -23.81 8.70
C VAL A 88 -2.29 -25.00 9.63
N SER A 89 -2.18 -24.78 10.94
CA SER A 89 -2.00 -25.86 11.93
C SER A 89 -3.13 -26.89 11.90
N ILE A 90 -4.38 -26.46 11.68
CA ILE A 90 -5.54 -27.37 11.57
C ILE A 90 -5.41 -28.26 10.33
N PHE A 91 -5.02 -27.70 9.20
CA PHE A 91 -4.88 -28.46 7.96
C PHE A 91 -3.69 -29.42 8.00
N ASP A 92 -2.58 -29.00 8.60
CA ASP A 92 -1.42 -29.86 8.84
C ASP A 92 -1.79 -31.04 9.74
N PHE A 93 -2.57 -30.80 10.80
CA PHE A 93 -3.06 -31.86 11.69
C PHE A 93 -4.05 -32.82 11.01
N ALA A 94 -4.89 -32.30 10.11
CA ALA A 94 -5.87 -33.10 9.37
C ALA A 94 -5.23 -34.01 8.30
N GLY A 95 -3.92 -33.90 8.06
CA GLY A 95 -3.18 -34.71 7.08
C GLY A 95 -3.62 -34.45 5.63
N GLN A 96 -4.33 -33.35 5.36
CA GLN A 96 -4.76 -32.98 4.03
C GLN A 96 -3.68 -32.15 3.33
N GLY A 97 -3.08 -32.71 2.28
CA GLY A 97 -2.16 -31.98 1.40
C GLY A 97 -2.91 -30.96 0.57
N ILE A 98 -3.13 -29.75 1.11
CA ILE A 98 -3.69 -28.64 0.34
C ILE A 98 -2.62 -28.08 -0.59
N SER A 99 -3.02 -27.75 -1.82
CA SER A 99 -2.11 -27.11 -2.78
C SER A 99 -1.60 -25.77 -2.26
N LEU A 100 -0.31 -25.48 -2.52
CA LEU A 100 0.34 -24.23 -2.10
C LEU A 100 -0.39 -22.97 -2.61
N GLN A 101 -0.98 -23.06 -3.81
CA GLN A 101 -1.76 -21.98 -4.43
C GLN A 101 -3.02 -21.66 -3.63
N ALA A 102 -3.78 -22.68 -3.21
CA ALA A 102 -4.99 -22.49 -2.41
C ALA A 102 -4.66 -21.89 -1.04
N ILE A 103 -3.61 -22.37 -0.37
CA ILE A 103 -3.14 -21.81 0.91
C ILE A 103 -2.76 -20.33 0.76
N THR A 104 -2.09 -19.96 -0.32
CA THR A 104 -1.66 -18.58 -0.55
C THR A 104 -2.83 -17.62 -0.72
N ILE A 105 -3.86 -18.04 -1.49
CA ILE A 105 -5.08 -17.25 -1.66
C ILE A 105 -5.80 -17.07 -0.32
N VAL A 106 -5.99 -18.15 0.43
CA VAL A 106 -6.65 -18.12 1.75
C VAL A 106 -5.90 -17.20 2.71
N LYS A 107 -4.56 -17.29 2.77
CA LYS A 107 -3.73 -16.39 3.58
C LYS A 107 -3.94 -14.93 3.20
N GLY A 108 -3.92 -14.61 1.89
CA GLY A 108 -4.16 -13.26 1.40
C GLY A 108 -5.53 -12.72 1.81
N THR A 109 -6.58 -13.54 1.69
CA THR A 109 -7.93 -13.16 2.11
C THR A 109 -8.00 -12.91 3.61
N ILE A 110 -7.42 -13.78 4.44
CA ILE A 110 -7.40 -13.61 5.89
C ILE A 110 -6.68 -12.31 6.27
N TYR A 111 -5.51 -12.03 5.68
CA TYR A 111 -4.78 -10.80 5.97
C TYR A 111 -5.55 -9.54 5.55
N LEU A 112 -6.19 -9.53 4.37
CA LEU A 112 -7.00 -8.40 3.91
C LEU A 112 -8.17 -8.13 4.85
N VAL A 113 -8.89 -9.18 5.24
CA VAL A 113 -10.01 -9.08 6.18
C VAL A 113 -9.51 -8.61 7.55
N ALA A 114 -8.43 -9.19 8.06
CA ALA A 114 -7.89 -8.84 9.37
C ALA A 114 -7.36 -7.41 9.44
N VAL A 115 -6.65 -6.94 8.42
CA VAL A 115 -6.17 -5.56 8.31
C VAL A 115 -7.34 -4.57 8.23
N TYR A 116 -8.37 -4.88 7.45
CA TYR A 116 -9.58 -4.05 7.39
C TYR A 116 -10.27 -3.96 8.76
N PHE A 117 -10.51 -5.10 9.43
CA PHE A 117 -11.09 -5.11 10.77
C PHE A 117 -10.21 -4.37 11.78
N GLY A 118 -8.89 -4.57 11.75
CA GLY A 118 -7.95 -3.86 12.63
C GLY A 118 -8.02 -2.35 12.47
N MET A 119 -8.09 -1.85 11.23
CA MET A 119 -8.29 -0.42 10.95
C MET A 119 -9.64 0.10 11.47
N VAL A 120 -10.74 -0.61 11.20
CA VAL A 120 -12.08 -0.18 11.62
C VAL A 120 -12.22 -0.18 13.15
N LEU A 121 -11.75 -1.25 13.82
CA LEU A 121 -11.82 -1.35 15.28
C LEU A 121 -10.95 -0.29 15.97
N THR A 122 -9.76 -0.01 15.44
CA THR A 122 -8.88 1.02 16.00
C THR A 122 -9.48 2.42 15.82
N ALA A 123 -10.10 2.69 14.66
CA ALA A 123 -10.82 3.94 14.44
C ALA A 123 -12.00 4.10 15.42
N GLN A 124 -12.85 3.08 15.55
CA GLN A 124 -13.98 3.09 16.49
C GLN A 124 -13.54 3.22 17.95
N ALA A 125 -12.49 2.50 18.37
CA ALA A 125 -11.95 2.61 19.71
C ALA A 125 -11.43 4.03 20.00
N SER A 126 -10.84 4.69 19.00
CA SER A 126 -10.33 6.06 19.15
C SER A 126 -11.43 7.12 19.31
N ASP A 127 -12.63 6.86 18.78
CA ASP A 127 -13.80 7.72 18.93
C ASP A 127 -14.51 7.49 20.28
N GLN A 128 -14.37 6.29 20.86
CA GLN A 128 -14.92 5.94 22.17
C GLN A 128 -14.02 6.37 23.34
N LEU A 129 -12.70 6.50 23.12
CA LEU A 129 -11.71 6.94 24.12
C LEU A 129 -11.72 8.46 24.36
N HIS A 130 -12.87 9.11 24.24
CA HIS A 130 -13.06 10.52 24.62
C HIS A 130 -13.38 10.71 26.12
N LEU A 131 -13.36 9.65 26.93
CA LEU A 131 -13.60 9.70 28.37
C LEU A 131 -12.32 9.46 29.18
N SER A 132 -12.16 10.34 30.17
CA SER A 132 -11.22 10.33 31.29
C SER A 132 -9.78 10.80 31.03
N ILE A 133 -9.61 12.10 30.81
CA ILE A 133 -8.59 12.84 31.58
C ILE A 133 -9.33 14.07 32.16
N PRO A 134 -9.40 14.23 33.50
CA PRO A 134 -10.00 15.41 34.14
C PRO A 134 -9.26 16.70 33.81
#